data_AF-D1AN98-F1
#
_entry.id   AF-D1AN98-F1
#
_cell.length_a   1.000
_cell.length_b   1.000
_cell.length_c   1.000
_cell.angle_alpha   90.00
_cell.angle_beta   90.00
_cell.angle_gamma   90.00
#
_symmetry.space_group_name_H-M   'P 1'
#
loop_
_entity.id
_entity.type
_entity.pdbx_description
1 polymer ?
#
loop_
_entity_poly.entity_id
_entity_poly.type
_entity_poly.pdbx_seq_one_letter_code
_entity_poly.pdbx_strand_id
1 'polypeptide(L)'
;MTREEVKEVIYAIGNEYKDFVPEDDERIAQKIDTWYYSLKKYESRIVQVKVIELLHKHTFGTPSIAHLMTLLNPEMEKQNIGQEFAERFMYLVRRLGADNMEAAIYQEYGEIGREIYLNNKHDARHLKDDDIGTFKAQIRNSFNSKYERQQKGYDVIENKVTLMIENQFFGKEVI
;
A
#
# COMPACT_ATOMS: atom_id res chain seq x y z
N MET A 1 14.60 13.97 11.42
CA MET A 1 13.57 15.03 11.53
C MET A 1 13.04 15.17 12.95
N THR A 2 12.59 16.37 13.31
CA THR A 2 11.91 16.72 14.58
C THR A 2 10.39 16.53 14.49
N ARG A 3 9.69 16.64 15.62
CA ARG A 3 8.22 16.60 15.66
C ARG A 3 7.58 17.79 14.95
N GLU A 4 8.17 18.98 15.04
CA GLU A 4 7.64 20.17 14.37
C GLU A 4 7.75 20.02 12.84
N GLU A 5 8.86 19.48 12.34
CA GLU A 5 9.01 19.17 10.91
C GLU A 5 7.99 18.11 10.43
N VAL A 6 7.66 17.14 11.28
CA VAL A 6 6.63 16.14 10.97
C VAL A 6 5.23 16.76 10.96
N LYS A 7 4.97 17.70 11.86
CA LYS A 7 3.74 18.49 11.86
C LYS A 7 3.61 19.27 10.56
N GLU A 8 4.65 19.96 10.10
CA GLU A 8 4.66 20.66 8.80
C GLU A 8 4.33 19.72 7.65
N VAL A 9 4.91 18.52 7.61
CA VAL A 9 4.57 17.47 6.61
C VAL A 9 3.08 17.09 6.67
N ILE A 10 2.55 16.88 7.86
CA ILE A 10 1.13 16.51 8.05
C ILE A 10 0.21 17.63 7.54
N TYR A 11 0.49 18.89 7.86
CA TYR A 11 -0.30 20.02 7.42
C TYR A 11 -0.14 20.28 5.90
N ALA A 12 1.04 20.05 5.33
CA ALA A 12 1.24 20.14 3.88
C ALA A 12 0.35 19.15 3.12
N ILE A 13 0.20 17.92 3.63
CA ILE A 13 -0.74 16.94 3.08
C ILE A 13 -2.20 17.37 3.34
N GLY A 14 -2.48 17.93 4.54
CA GLY A 14 -3.78 18.45 4.92
C GLY A 14 -4.34 19.56 4.02
N ASN A 15 -3.47 20.37 3.42
CA ASN A 15 -3.87 21.41 2.48
C ASN A 15 -4.56 20.83 1.23
N GLU A 16 -4.13 19.65 0.77
CA GLU A 16 -4.72 18.96 -0.38
C GLU A 16 -5.87 18.02 0.04
N TYR A 17 -5.79 17.46 1.26
CA TYR A 17 -6.74 16.49 1.79
C TYR A 17 -7.40 17.02 3.07
N LYS A 18 -8.54 17.69 2.95
CA LYS A 18 -9.21 18.39 4.07
C LYS A 18 -9.44 17.53 5.32
N ASP A 19 -9.78 16.25 5.15
CA ASP A 19 -10.06 15.33 6.27
C ASP A 19 -8.78 14.64 6.81
N PHE A 20 -7.60 14.99 6.28
CA PHE A 20 -6.35 14.35 6.67
C PHE A 20 -5.86 14.85 8.04
N VAL A 21 -6.06 16.12 8.38
CA VAL A 21 -5.69 16.64 9.70
C VAL A 21 -6.88 16.49 10.64
N PRO A 22 -6.77 15.74 11.76
CA PRO A 22 -7.86 15.66 12.73
C PRO A 22 -8.21 17.04 13.27
N GLU A 23 -9.48 17.27 13.63
CA GLU A 23 -9.91 18.53 14.24
C GLU A 23 -9.54 18.65 15.72
N ASP A 24 -9.21 17.53 16.36
CA ASP A 24 -8.92 17.41 17.80
C ASP A 24 -7.40 17.43 18.05
N ASP A 25 -6.95 18.33 18.92
CA ASP A 25 -5.56 18.52 19.32
C ASP A 25 -4.92 17.22 19.85
N GLU A 26 -5.66 16.39 20.60
CA GLU A 26 -5.13 15.13 21.11
C GLU A 26 -4.85 14.16 19.95
N ARG A 27 -5.75 14.10 18.97
CA ARG A 27 -5.60 13.23 17.79
C ARG A 27 -4.53 13.76 16.84
N ILE A 28 -4.37 15.07 16.73
CA ILE A 28 -3.25 15.69 16.00
C ILE A 28 -1.92 15.28 16.65
N ALA A 29 -1.79 15.39 17.98
CA ALA A 29 -0.58 15.03 18.70
C ALA A 29 -0.24 13.53 18.52
N GLN A 30 -1.24 12.64 18.66
CA GLN A 30 -1.07 11.21 18.42
C GLN A 30 -0.62 10.91 16.97
N LYS A 31 -1.19 11.61 15.98
CA LYS A 31 -0.79 11.45 14.58
C LYS A 31 0.65 11.92 14.34
N ILE A 32 1.05 13.05 14.92
CA ILE A 32 2.44 13.55 14.86
C ILE A 32 3.40 12.53 15.48
N ASP A 33 3.10 12.01 16.67
CA ASP A 33 3.95 11.02 17.33
C ASP A 33 4.08 9.75 16.50
N THR A 34 2.97 9.24 15.95
CA THR A 34 2.96 8.06 15.08
C THR A 34 3.88 8.25 13.88
N TRP A 35 3.76 9.39 13.19
CA TRP A 35 4.57 9.68 12.01
C TRP A 35 6.03 9.96 12.37
N TYR A 36 6.28 10.59 13.52
CA TYR A 36 7.62 10.90 14.00
C TYR A 36 8.47 9.64 14.16
N TYR A 37 7.93 8.56 14.73
CA TYR A 37 8.71 7.33 14.88
C TYR A 37 9.12 6.69 13.54
N SER A 38 8.29 6.85 12.50
CA SER A 38 8.61 6.38 11.15
C SER A 38 9.60 7.31 10.43
N LEU A 39 9.47 8.62 10.62
CA LEU A 39 10.16 9.63 9.82
C LEU A 39 11.45 10.17 10.47
N LYS A 40 11.64 10.02 11.79
CA LYS A 40 12.77 10.62 12.53
C LYS A 40 14.15 10.31 11.95
N LYS A 41 14.30 9.15 11.30
CA LYS A 41 15.55 8.67 10.69
C LYS A 41 15.87 9.28 9.32
N TYR A 42 14.91 9.95 8.69
CA TYR A 42 15.08 10.60 7.40
C TYR A 42 15.43 12.08 7.57
N GLU A 43 16.06 12.65 6.55
CA GLU A 43 16.29 14.09 6.44
C GLU A 43 15.03 14.82 5.99
N SER A 44 14.76 15.99 6.60
CA SER A 44 13.55 16.78 6.36
C SER A 44 13.33 17.11 4.88
N ARG A 45 14.38 17.56 4.20
CA ARG A 45 14.34 17.89 2.78
C ARG A 45 13.95 16.70 1.90
N ILE A 46 14.45 15.50 2.21
CA ILE A 46 14.12 14.28 1.46
C ILE A 46 12.64 13.96 1.64
N VAL A 47 12.13 14.01 2.87
CA VAL A 47 10.72 13.74 3.17
C VAL A 47 9.80 14.76 2.48
N GLN A 48 10.13 16.05 2.50
CA GLN A 48 9.35 17.07 1.81
C GLN A 48 9.27 16.84 0.29
N VAL A 49 10.38 16.46 -0.36
CA VAL A 49 10.38 16.08 -1.78
C VAL A 49 9.47 14.88 -2.03
N LYS A 50 9.51 13.86 -1.15
CA LYS A 50 8.63 12.69 -1.26
C LYS A 50 7.17 12.98 -0.96
N VAL A 51 6.87 13.98 -0.13
CA VAL A 51 5.50 14.48 0.06
C VAL A 51 4.99 15.11 -1.23
N ILE A 52 5.78 15.95 -1.92
CA ILE A 52 5.39 16.51 -3.22
C ILE A 52 5.15 15.40 -4.25
N GLU A 53 6.03 14.39 -4.29
CA GLU A 53 5.87 13.22 -5.15
C GLU A 53 4.59 12.44 -4.80
N LEU A 54 4.30 12.25 -3.51
CA LEU A 54 3.08 11.60 -3.02
C LEU A 54 1.84 12.35 -3.47
N LEU A 55 1.79 13.67 -3.29
CA LEU A 55 0.65 14.49 -3.67
C LEU A 55 0.38 14.47 -5.17
N HIS A 56 1.43 14.37 -5.99
CA HIS A 56 1.28 14.22 -7.45
C HIS A 56 0.86 12.82 -7.90
N LYS A 57 1.37 11.76 -7.25
CA LYS A 57 1.12 10.37 -7.65
C LYS A 57 -0.15 9.78 -7.04
N HIS A 58 -0.52 10.21 -5.84
CA HIS A 58 -1.65 9.66 -5.11
C HIS A 58 -2.95 10.25 -5.66
N THR A 59 -3.73 9.41 -6.33
CA THR A 59 -4.93 9.83 -7.06
C THR A 59 -6.23 9.41 -6.39
N PHE A 60 -6.18 8.75 -5.23
CA PHE A 60 -7.36 8.15 -4.61
C PHE A 60 -7.24 8.01 -3.10
N GLY A 61 -8.34 8.27 -2.39
CA GLY A 61 -8.37 8.16 -0.94
C GLY A 61 -7.59 9.26 -0.24
N THR A 62 -7.40 9.09 1.06
CA THR A 62 -6.60 9.99 1.89
C THR A 62 -5.25 9.31 2.11
N PRO A 63 -4.11 9.94 1.75
CA PRO A 63 -2.81 9.30 1.88
C PRO A 63 -2.52 8.94 3.34
N SER A 64 -1.65 7.96 3.52
CA SER A 64 -1.23 7.47 4.83
C SER A 64 0.29 7.44 4.94
N ILE A 65 0.82 7.28 6.15
CA ILE A 65 2.28 7.20 6.37
C ILE A 65 2.89 6.06 5.56
N ALA A 66 2.16 4.96 5.33
CA ALA A 66 2.64 3.84 4.53
C ALA A 66 2.99 4.26 3.10
N HIS A 67 2.15 5.06 2.45
CA HIS A 67 2.41 5.56 1.10
C HIS A 67 3.69 6.42 1.04
N LEU A 68 3.86 7.31 2.01
CA LEU A 68 5.08 8.12 2.10
C LEU A 68 6.31 7.25 2.36
N MET A 69 6.17 6.21 3.19
CA MET A 69 7.25 5.26 3.47
C MET A 69 7.62 4.41 2.25
N THR A 70 6.66 4.03 1.40
CA THR A 70 6.93 3.35 0.12
C THR A 70 7.81 4.22 -0.78
N LEU A 71 7.55 5.53 -0.85
CA LEU A 71 8.34 6.47 -1.64
C LEU A 71 9.74 6.76 -1.06
N LEU A 72 9.87 6.71 0.27
CA LEU A 72 11.14 6.91 0.98
C LEU A 72 12.00 5.65 1.02
N ASN A 73 11.37 4.48 0.96
CA ASN A 73 12.04 3.19 0.94
C ASN A 73 11.31 2.25 -0.03
N PRO A 74 11.75 2.17 -1.30
CA PRO A 74 11.13 1.31 -2.31
C PRO A 74 11.11 -0.18 -1.92
N GLU A 75 12.01 -0.64 -1.05
CA GLU A 75 11.96 -2.02 -0.54
C GLU A 75 10.72 -2.28 0.34
N MET A 76 10.08 -1.22 0.87
CA MET A 76 8.80 -1.31 1.59
C MET A 76 7.60 -1.41 0.66
N GLU A 77 7.74 -1.22 -0.65
CA GLU A 77 6.64 -1.37 -1.60
C GLU A 77 6.02 -2.76 -1.50
N LYS A 78 6.85 -3.81 -1.38
CA LYS A 78 6.39 -5.18 -1.12
C LYS A 78 5.65 -5.35 0.21
N GLN A 79 5.97 -4.51 1.21
CA GLN A 79 5.35 -4.57 2.54
C GLN A 79 4.04 -3.77 2.60
N ASN A 80 3.90 -2.74 1.76
CA ASN A 80 2.77 -1.81 1.77
C ASN A 80 1.75 -2.08 0.66
N ILE A 81 2.07 -2.91 -0.34
CA ILE A 81 1.17 -3.20 -1.47
C ILE A 81 -0.22 -3.67 -1.05
N GLY A 82 -0.34 -4.50 0.00
CA GLY A 82 -1.64 -4.90 0.52
C GLY A 82 -2.42 -3.78 1.21
N GLN A 83 -1.73 -2.83 1.83
CA GLN A 83 -2.36 -1.64 2.44
C GLN A 83 -2.90 -0.74 1.33
N GLU A 84 -2.09 -0.48 0.30
CA GLU A 84 -2.47 0.31 -0.87
C GLU A 84 -3.66 -0.33 -1.59
N PHE A 85 -3.62 -1.65 -1.81
CA PHE A 85 -4.73 -2.40 -2.38
C PHE A 85 -6.03 -2.27 -1.55
N ALA A 86 -5.97 -2.42 -0.23
CA ALA A 86 -7.14 -2.31 0.63
C ALA A 86 -7.77 -0.91 0.60
N GLU A 87 -6.95 0.14 0.55
CA GLU A 87 -7.42 1.51 0.44
C GLU A 87 -8.05 1.79 -0.93
N ARG A 88 -7.39 1.35 -2.03
CA ARG A 88 -7.91 1.44 -3.39
C ARG A 88 -9.23 0.70 -3.55
N PHE A 89 -9.30 -0.54 -3.05
CA PHE A 89 -10.50 -1.36 -3.06
C PHE A 89 -11.68 -0.63 -2.41
N MET A 90 -11.49 -0.06 -1.21
CA MET A 90 -12.57 0.64 -0.51
C MET A 90 -13.01 1.92 -1.25
N TYR A 91 -12.06 2.66 -1.82
CA TYR A 91 -12.36 3.84 -2.62
C TYR A 91 -13.21 3.48 -3.85
N LEU A 92 -12.80 2.47 -4.61
CA LEU A 92 -13.48 2.06 -5.84
C LEU A 92 -14.88 1.51 -5.56
N VAL A 93 -15.03 0.66 -4.55
CA VAL A 93 -16.31 0.01 -4.25
C VAL A 93 -17.34 0.97 -3.67
N ARG A 94 -16.95 1.84 -2.74
CA ARG A 94 -17.89 2.73 -2.04
C ARG A 94 -18.12 4.06 -2.76
N ARG A 95 -17.12 4.59 -3.48
CA ARG A 95 -17.19 5.96 -4.04
C ARG A 95 -17.59 5.99 -5.51
N LEU A 96 -17.21 4.99 -6.30
CA LEU A 96 -17.44 4.99 -7.76
C LEU A 96 -18.55 4.03 -8.21
N GLY A 97 -19.12 3.21 -7.32
CA GLY A 97 -20.10 2.19 -7.68
C GLY A 97 -19.41 1.00 -8.37
N ALA A 98 -19.33 -0.13 -7.67
CA ALA A 98 -18.49 -1.29 -8.00
C ALA A 98 -18.79 -2.07 -9.32
N ASP A 99 -19.53 -1.51 -10.27
CA ASP A 99 -19.92 -2.26 -11.49
C ASP A 99 -18.86 -2.17 -12.60
N ASN A 100 -17.96 -1.18 -12.59
CA ASN A 100 -16.96 -0.98 -13.65
C ASN A 100 -15.49 -0.93 -13.17
N MET A 101 -15.20 -1.32 -11.93
CA MET A 101 -13.86 -1.15 -11.34
C MET A 101 -13.01 -2.43 -11.35
N GLU A 102 -13.56 -3.55 -11.81
CA GLU A 102 -12.83 -4.83 -11.95
C GLU A 102 -11.62 -4.69 -12.88
N ALA A 103 -11.79 -4.02 -14.03
CA ALA A 103 -10.72 -3.83 -15.00
C ALA A 103 -9.56 -2.98 -14.43
N ALA A 104 -9.88 -1.92 -13.67
CA ALA A 104 -8.89 -1.09 -13.02
C ALA A 104 -8.10 -1.86 -11.95
N ILE A 105 -8.80 -2.65 -11.13
CA ILE A 105 -8.16 -3.53 -10.13
C ILE A 105 -7.27 -4.57 -10.82
N TYR A 106 -7.74 -5.19 -11.90
CA TYR A 106 -6.96 -6.19 -12.63
C TYR A 106 -5.72 -5.57 -13.28
N GLN A 107 -5.84 -4.38 -13.85
CA GLN A 107 -4.70 -3.68 -14.47
C GLN A 107 -3.60 -3.34 -13.45
N GLU A 108 -3.99 -2.93 -12.24
CA GLU A 108 -3.04 -2.48 -11.20
C GLU A 108 -2.50 -3.65 -10.36
N TYR A 109 -3.32 -4.67 -10.07
CA TYR A 109 -3.02 -5.71 -9.08
C TYR A 109 -3.17 -7.15 -9.61
N GLY A 110 -3.41 -7.31 -10.91
CA GLY A 110 -3.53 -8.61 -11.58
C GLY A 110 -4.70 -9.46 -11.08
N GLU A 111 -4.60 -10.78 -11.33
CA GLU A 111 -5.62 -11.74 -10.93
C GLU A 111 -5.84 -11.80 -9.40
N ILE A 112 -4.79 -11.59 -8.59
CA ILE A 112 -4.95 -11.56 -7.12
C ILE A 112 -5.89 -10.44 -6.71
N GLY A 113 -5.64 -9.22 -7.20
CA GLY A 113 -6.48 -8.08 -6.88
C GLY A 113 -7.90 -8.29 -7.38
N ARG A 114 -8.06 -8.82 -8.59
CA ARG A 114 -9.36 -9.11 -9.21
C ARG A 114 -10.17 -10.13 -8.41
N GLU A 115 -9.55 -11.23 -7.99
CA GLU A 115 -10.22 -12.27 -7.20
C GLU A 115 -10.72 -11.72 -5.87
N ILE A 116 -9.87 -10.99 -5.13
CA ILE A 116 -10.27 -10.39 -3.86
C ILE A 116 -11.37 -9.36 -4.09
N TYR A 117 -11.28 -8.58 -5.18
CA TYR A 117 -12.30 -7.60 -5.51
C TYR A 117 -13.67 -8.25 -5.71
N LEU A 118 -13.76 -9.27 -6.55
CA LEU A 118 -15.01 -9.96 -6.87
C LEU A 118 -15.66 -10.59 -5.64
N ASN A 119 -14.84 -11.18 -4.76
CA ASN A 119 -15.31 -11.86 -3.56
C ASN A 119 -15.83 -10.90 -2.48
N ASN A 120 -15.40 -9.63 -2.49
CA ASN A 120 -15.64 -8.71 -1.38
C ASN A 120 -16.44 -7.46 -1.76
N LYS A 121 -16.63 -7.18 -3.07
CA LYS A 121 -17.29 -5.94 -3.54
C LYS A 121 -18.73 -5.78 -3.04
N HIS A 122 -19.46 -6.89 -2.82
CA HIS A 122 -20.83 -6.84 -2.33
C HIS A 122 -20.88 -6.40 -0.85
N ASP A 123 -20.06 -7.02 -0.01
CA ASP A 123 -20.04 -6.73 1.43
C ASP A 123 -19.54 -5.31 1.68
N ALA A 124 -18.50 -4.92 0.96
CA ALA A 124 -17.92 -3.57 1.04
C ALA A 124 -18.89 -2.43 0.67
N ARG A 125 -19.92 -2.69 -0.15
CA ARG A 125 -20.98 -1.71 -0.46
C ARG A 125 -21.93 -1.49 0.71
N HIS A 126 -22.20 -2.54 1.48
CA HIS A 126 -23.18 -2.54 2.56
C HIS A 126 -22.53 -2.38 3.94
N LEU A 127 -21.22 -2.08 3.95
CA LEU A 127 -20.45 -1.91 5.17
C LEU A 127 -20.87 -0.64 5.92
N LYS A 128 -21.15 -0.79 7.22
CA LYS A 128 -21.31 0.35 8.13
C LYS A 128 -19.95 0.98 8.40
N ASP A 129 -19.94 2.27 8.76
CA ASP A 129 -18.69 3.01 8.89
C ASP A 129 -17.78 2.48 10.02
N ASP A 130 -18.36 1.95 11.09
CA ASP A 130 -17.62 1.36 12.22
C ASP A 130 -16.84 0.09 11.81
N ASP A 131 -17.28 -0.62 10.76
CA ASP A 131 -16.68 -1.88 10.34
C ASP A 131 -15.56 -1.68 9.30
N ILE A 132 -15.38 -0.47 8.77
CA ILE A 132 -14.44 -0.17 7.67
C ILE A 132 -13.01 -0.57 8.04
N GLY A 133 -12.56 -0.23 9.26
CA GLY A 133 -11.19 -0.46 9.69
C GLY A 133 -10.85 -1.96 9.70
N THR A 134 -11.74 -2.74 10.30
CA THR A 134 -11.64 -4.21 10.36
C THR A 134 -11.67 -4.82 8.97
N PHE A 135 -12.60 -4.37 8.13
CA PHE A 135 -12.73 -4.89 6.77
C PHE A 135 -11.52 -4.56 5.89
N LYS A 136 -10.99 -3.32 5.96
CA LYS A 136 -9.73 -2.96 5.30
C LYS A 136 -8.58 -3.87 5.72
N ALA A 137 -8.47 -4.19 7.01
CA ALA A 137 -7.43 -5.10 7.51
C ALA A 137 -7.60 -6.52 6.94
N GLN A 138 -8.83 -7.02 6.81
CA GLN A 138 -9.11 -8.31 6.18
C GLN A 138 -8.71 -8.33 4.70
N ILE A 139 -9.09 -7.30 3.93
CA ILE A 139 -8.70 -7.16 2.52
C ILE A 139 -7.19 -7.13 2.36
N ARG A 140 -6.49 -6.34 3.18
CA ARG A 140 -5.02 -6.28 3.20
C ARG A 140 -4.39 -7.65 3.46
N ASN A 141 -4.87 -8.35 4.49
CA ASN A 141 -4.29 -9.64 4.89
C ASN A 141 -4.56 -10.72 3.82
N SER A 142 -5.75 -10.72 3.21
CA SER A 142 -6.09 -11.60 2.09
C SER A 142 -5.18 -11.37 0.89
N PHE A 143 -4.94 -10.09 0.55
CA PHE A 143 -4.02 -9.71 -0.52
C PHE A 143 -2.60 -10.18 -0.24
N ASN A 144 -2.02 -9.82 0.91
CA ASN A 144 -0.65 -10.21 1.25
C ASN A 144 -0.47 -11.74 1.26
N SER A 145 -1.42 -12.49 1.83
CA SER A 145 -1.35 -13.95 1.84
C SER A 145 -1.35 -14.58 0.45
N LYS A 146 -2.15 -14.04 -0.49
CA LYS A 146 -2.16 -14.52 -1.88
C LYS A 146 -0.92 -14.07 -2.63
N TYR A 147 -0.49 -12.83 -2.43
CA TYR A 147 0.67 -12.23 -3.08
C TYR A 147 1.96 -12.96 -2.70
N GLU A 148 2.17 -13.23 -1.40
CA GLU A 148 3.30 -14.02 -0.92
C GLU A 148 3.31 -15.45 -1.48
N ARG A 149 2.14 -16.09 -1.61
CA ARG A 149 2.05 -17.42 -2.22
C ARG A 149 2.40 -17.41 -3.70
N GLN A 150 1.96 -16.39 -4.44
CA GLN A 150 2.29 -16.25 -5.84
C GLN A 150 3.77 -15.94 -6.04
N GLN A 151 4.36 -15.06 -5.22
CA GLN A 151 5.80 -14.79 -5.26
C GLN A 151 6.62 -16.04 -4.94
N LYS A 152 6.30 -16.77 -3.86
CA LYS A 152 6.97 -18.06 -3.56
C LYS A 152 6.82 -19.07 -4.71
N GLY A 153 5.68 -19.07 -5.40
CA GLY A 153 5.48 -19.88 -6.60
C GLY A 153 6.40 -19.48 -7.75
N TYR A 154 6.55 -18.19 -8.00
CA TYR A 154 7.50 -17.66 -8.99
C TYR A 154 8.95 -17.95 -8.60
N ASP A 155 9.35 -17.74 -7.34
CA ASP A 155 10.70 -18.03 -6.85
C ASP A 155 11.06 -19.53 -7.04
N VAL A 156 10.09 -20.44 -6.86
CA VAL A 156 10.29 -21.87 -7.11
C VAL A 156 10.45 -22.16 -8.60
N ILE A 157 9.71 -21.48 -9.47
CA ILE A 157 9.83 -21.64 -10.93
C ILE A 157 11.15 -21.05 -11.43
N GLU A 158 11.51 -19.86 -10.98
CA GLU A 158 12.77 -19.18 -11.33
C GLU A 158 13.96 -20.03 -10.89
N ASN A 159 13.97 -20.53 -9.64
CA ASN A 159 15.02 -21.46 -9.18
C ASN A 159 15.07 -22.74 -10.03
N LYS A 160 13.92 -23.32 -10.42
CA LYS A 160 13.91 -24.50 -11.29
C LYS A 160 14.44 -24.20 -12.70
N VAL A 161 14.10 -23.06 -13.27
CA VAL A 161 14.58 -22.63 -14.59
C VAL A 161 16.07 -22.34 -14.53
N THR A 162 16.55 -21.62 -13.51
CA THR A 162 17.97 -21.36 -13.26
C THR A 162 18.74 -22.66 -13.12
N LEU A 163 18.27 -23.61 -12.30
CA LEU A 163 18.88 -24.94 -12.15
C LEU A 163 18.86 -25.74 -13.46
N MET A 164 17.80 -25.65 -14.27
CA MET A 164 17.74 -26.30 -15.57
C MET A 164 18.75 -25.70 -16.55
N ILE A 165 18.86 -24.36 -16.61
CA ILE A 165 19.84 -23.65 -17.43
C ILE A 165 21.25 -23.97 -16.95
N GLU A 166 21.52 -23.93 -15.65
CA GLU A 166 22.83 -24.26 -15.09
C GLU A 166 23.23 -25.70 -15.40
N ASN A 167 22.33 -26.68 -15.27
CA ASN A 167 22.59 -28.07 -15.67
C ASN A 167 22.79 -28.23 -17.19
N GLN A 168 22.15 -27.39 -18.01
CA GLN A 168 22.21 -27.47 -19.46
C GLN A 168 23.44 -26.77 -20.05
N PHE A 169 23.94 -25.70 -19.41
CA PHE A 169 25.11 -24.93 -19.86
C PHE A 169 26.41 -25.29 -19.11
N PHE A 170 26.31 -25.70 -17.84
CA PHE A 170 27.44 -26.13 -17.00
C PHE A 170 27.41 -27.62 -16.67
N GLY A 171 26.80 -28.44 -17.53
CA GLY A 171 26.97 -29.89 -17.51
C GLY A 171 28.45 -30.27 -17.62
N LYS A 172 29.16 -30.24 -16.50
CA LYS A 172 30.46 -30.84 -16.28
C LYS A 172 30.32 -31.78 -15.10
N GLU A 173 30.21 -33.05 -15.47
CA GLU A 173 30.74 -34.22 -14.79
C GLU A 173 30.83 -34.13 -13.26
N VAL A 174 29.86 -34.74 -12.60
CA VAL A 174 30.11 -35.35 -11.29
C VAL A 174 30.91 -36.62 -11.57
N ILE A 175 32.20 -36.61 -11.19
CA ILE A 175 33.00 -37.82 -10.97
C ILE A 175 32.47 -38.52 -9.72
#